data_AF-A0A2H9P6I4-F1
#
_entry.id   AF-A0A2H9P6I4-F1
#
_cell.length_a   1.000
_cell.length_b   1.000
_cell.length_c   1.000
_cell.angle_alpha   90.00
_cell.angle_beta   90.00
_cell.angle_gamma   90.00
#
_symmetry.space_group_name_H-M   'P 1'
#
loop_
_entity.id
_entity.type
_entity.pdbx_description
1 polymer ?
#
loop_
_entity_poly.entity_id
_entity_poly.type
_entity_poly.pdbx_seq_one_letter_code
_entity_poly.pdbx_strand_id
1 'polypeptide(L)'
;MLESLFAAYASLEAFFTQTVLAWIVSMGGFGVLLGMFLESSIVPIPSEAILVTAGLIGIDPITVTIWGSIGSTLGAIVGYYIGKKGGRPIIDKIGPY
;
A
#
# COMPACT_ATOMS: atom_id res chain seq x y z
N MET A 1 -9.55 -20.62 -17.48
CA MET A 1 -10.18 -19.32 -17.16
C MET A 1 -9.89 -18.87 -15.74
N LEU A 2 -10.11 -19.70 -14.72
CA LEU A 2 -9.74 -19.36 -13.33
C LEU A 2 -8.22 -19.25 -13.14
N GLU A 3 -7.43 -20.22 -13.63
CA GLU A 3 -5.95 -20.17 -13.52
C GLU A 3 -5.33 -18.95 -14.19
N SER A 4 -5.85 -18.55 -15.36
CA SER A 4 -5.39 -17.35 -16.07
C SER A 4 -5.73 -16.06 -15.32
N LEU A 5 -6.84 -16.03 -14.58
CA LEU A 5 -7.20 -14.89 -13.73
C LEU A 5 -6.30 -14.80 -12.49
N PHE A 6 -5.99 -15.94 -11.86
CA PHE A 6 -5.05 -15.98 -10.73
C PHE A 6 -3.64 -15.53 -11.14
N ALA A 7 -3.16 -15.98 -12.31
CA ALA A 7 -1.86 -15.55 -12.83
C ALA A 7 -1.81 -14.04 -13.11
N ALA A 8 -2.88 -13.47 -13.66
CA ALA A 8 -2.99 -12.04 -13.90
C ALA A 8 -2.95 -11.23 -12.58
N TYR A 9 -3.69 -11.66 -11.56
CA TYR A 9 -3.67 -11.04 -10.24
C TYR A 9 -2.27 -11.08 -9.60
N ALA A 10 -1.62 -12.24 -9.60
CA ALA A 10 -0.27 -12.39 -9.03
C ALA A 10 0.77 -11.51 -9.75
N SER A 11 0.66 -11.39 -11.08
CA SER A 11 1.55 -10.53 -11.86
C SER A 11 1.36 -9.03 -11.55
N LEU A 12 0.12 -8.62 -11.28
CA LEU A 12 -0.21 -7.25 -10.91
C LEU A 12 0.32 -6.92 -9.50
N GLU A 13 0.11 -7.83 -8.55
CA GLU A 13 0.64 -7.72 -7.19
C GLU A 13 2.18 -7.61 -7.18
N ALA A 14 2.84 -8.47 -7.96
CA ALA A 14 4.29 -8.46 -8.11
C ALA A 14 4.80 -7.14 -8.71
N PHE A 15 4.11 -6.60 -9.73
CA PHE A 15 4.47 -5.32 -10.35
C PHE A 15 4.43 -4.16 -9.35
N PHE A 16 3.35 -4.05 -8.56
CA PHE A 16 3.23 -2.99 -7.55
C PHE A 16 4.29 -3.13 -6.47
N THR A 17 4.48 -4.35 -5.96
CA THR A 17 5.48 -4.62 -4.92
C THR A 17 6.87 -4.23 -5.41
N GLN A 18 7.31 -4.70 -6.58
CA GLN A 18 8.63 -4.38 -7.13
C GLN A 18 8.83 -2.87 -7.35
N THR A 19 7.78 -2.17 -7.79
CA THR A 19 7.84 -0.71 -7.98
C THR A 19 8.08 0.01 -6.66
N VAL A 20 7.35 -0.38 -5.61
CA VAL A 20 7.53 0.20 -4.26
C VAL A 20 8.92 -0.13 -3.70
N LEU A 21 9.39 -1.37 -3.86
CA LEU A 21 10.74 -1.73 -3.42
C LEU A 21 11.82 -0.90 -4.13
N ALA A 22 11.66 -0.64 -5.43
CA ALA A 22 12.58 0.24 -6.17
C ALA A 22 12.57 1.68 -5.64
N TRP A 23 11.43 2.19 -5.18
CA TRP A 23 11.37 3.50 -4.51
C TRP A 23 12.07 3.51 -3.16
N ILE A 24 11.95 2.44 -2.37
CA ILE A 24 12.67 2.33 -1.09
C ILE A 24 14.18 2.34 -1.33
N VAL A 25 14.66 1.57 -2.31
CA VAL A 25 16.09 1.51 -2.65
C VAL A 25 16.62 2.84 -3.18
N SER A 26 15.82 3.59 -3.96
CA SER A 26 16.28 4.85 -4.57
C SER A 26 16.07 6.09 -3.69
N MET A 27 15.05 6.10 -2.83
CA MET A 27 14.61 7.28 -2.07
C MET A 27 14.72 7.10 -0.54
N GLY A 28 15.12 5.92 -0.06
CA GLY A 28 15.28 5.62 1.36
C GLY A 28 13.98 5.76 2.15
N GLY A 29 14.03 6.49 3.27
CA GLY A 29 12.87 6.69 4.17
C GLY A 29 11.66 7.33 3.49
N PHE A 30 11.87 8.18 2.48
CA PHE A 30 10.75 8.72 1.71
C PHE A 30 10.06 7.66 0.85
N GLY A 31 10.83 6.69 0.33
CA GLY A 31 10.30 5.52 -0.36
C GLY A 31 9.47 4.63 0.58
N VAL A 32 9.87 4.50 1.84
CA VAL A 32 9.08 3.83 2.89
C VAL A 32 7.75 4.53 3.12
N LEU A 33 7.73 5.87 3.22
CA LEU A 33 6.49 6.63 3.37
C LEU A 33 5.53 6.37 2.19
N LEU A 34 6.03 6.48 0.96
CA LEU A 34 5.20 6.27 -0.23
C LEU A 34 4.70 4.83 -0.34
N GLY A 35 5.56 3.85 -0.02
CA GLY A 35 5.21 2.44 0.01
C GLY A 35 4.10 2.14 1.01
N MET A 36 4.26 2.59 2.26
CA MET A 36 3.28 2.38 3.33
C MET A 36 1.98 3.14 3.07
N PHE A 37 2.05 4.31 2.44
CA PHE A 37 0.85 5.03 2.00
C PHE A 37 0.03 4.24 0.96
N LEU A 38 0.68 3.64 -0.04
CA LEU A 38 0.00 2.87 -1.08
C LEU A 38 -0.54 1.53 -0.55
N GLU A 39 0.26 0.85 0.27
CA GLU A 39 -0.12 -0.39 0.94
C GLU A 39 -1.39 -0.19 1.78
N SER A 40 -1.43 0.86 2.60
CA SER A 40 -2.59 1.16 3.45
C SER A 40 -3.80 1.74 2.69
N SER A 41 -3.66 2.12 1.42
CA SER A 41 -4.74 2.74 0.67
C SER A 41 -5.71 1.73 0.05
N ILE A 42 -5.22 0.75 -0.74
CA ILE A 42 -6.03 -0.27 -1.44
C ILE A 42 -5.17 -1.37 -2.11
N VAL A 43 -3.84 -1.17 -2.28
CA VAL A 43 -3.01 -2.12 -3.03
C VAL A 43 -2.53 -3.24 -2.09
N PRO A 44 -2.76 -4.53 -2.42
CA PRO A 44 -2.26 -5.63 -1.62
C PRO A 44 -0.74 -5.71 -1.78
N ILE A 45 0.00 -5.08 -0.86
CA ILE A 45 1.46 -5.14 -0.78
C ILE A 45 1.79 -5.64 0.62
N PRO A 46 2.59 -6.70 0.78
CA PRO A 46 2.99 -7.15 2.12
C PRO A 46 3.85 -6.08 2.80
N SER A 47 3.38 -5.55 3.93
CA SER A 47 4.10 -4.53 4.71
C SER A 47 5.48 -5.01 5.17
N GLU A 48 5.65 -6.33 5.36
CA GLU A 48 6.91 -6.98 5.69
C GLU A 48 7.95 -6.79 4.58
N ALA A 49 7.55 -6.79 3.31
CA ALA A 49 8.49 -6.58 2.21
C ALA A 49 9.07 -5.17 2.22
N ILE A 50 8.26 -4.17 2.57
CA ILE A 50 8.70 -2.77 2.70
C ILE A 50 9.70 -2.64 3.85
N LEU A 51 9.36 -3.16 5.03
CA LEU A 51 10.18 -3.06 6.24
C LEU A 51 11.49 -3.85 6.12
N VAL A 52 11.43 -5.08 5.59
CA VAL A 52 12.62 -5.91 5.36
C VAL A 52 13.54 -5.23 4.35
N THR A 53 13.00 -4.70 3.25
CA THR A 53 13.82 -3.99 2.24
C THR A 53 14.49 -2.76 2.83
N ALA A 54 13.76 -1.96 3.61
CA ALA A 54 14.31 -0.81 4.32
C ALA A 54 15.45 -1.19 5.28
N GLY A 55 15.30 -2.30 6.01
CA GLY A 55 16.35 -2.86 6.87
C GLY A 55 17.56 -3.38 6.09
N LEU A 56 17.33 -4.04 4.94
CA LEU A 56 18.41 -4.57 4.08
C LEU A 56 19.30 -3.48 3.50
N ILE A 57 18.74 -2.31 3.17
CA ILE A 57 19.51 -1.14 2.71
C ILE A 57 20.07 -0.29 3.86
N GLY A 58 19.87 -0.71 5.11
CA GLY A 58 20.48 -0.11 6.29
C GLY A 58 19.79 1.15 6.83
N ILE A 59 18.50 1.37 6.54
CA ILE A 59 17.75 2.46 7.19
C ILE A 59 17.57 2.10 8.67
N ASP A 60 17.83 3.07 9.55
CA ASP A 60 17.67 2.84 10.97
C ASP A 60 16.19 2.56 11.33
N PRO A 61 15.91 1.64 12.28
CA PRO A 61 14.55 1.25 12.62
C PRO A 61 13.66 2.40 13.08
N ILE A 62 14.24 3.45 13.68
CA ILE A 62 13.49 4.60 14.18
C ILE A 62 12.96 5.42 13.00
N THR A 63 13.81 5.72 12.02
CA THR A 63 13.45 6.40 10.78
C THR A 63 12.43 5.60 9.98
N VAL A 64 12.60 4.28 9.85
CA VAL A 64 11.60 3.42 9.19
C VAL A 64 10.26 3.50 9.91
N THR A 65 10.27 3.46 11.25
CA THR A 65 9.03 3.56 12.06
C THR A 65 8.35 4.91 11.88
N ILE A 66 9.10 6.01 11.89
CA ILE A 66 8.56 7.36 11.73
C ILE A 66 7.93 7.51 10.34
N TRP A 67 8.68 7.24 9.28
CA TRP A 67 8.18 7.39 7.91
C TRP A 67 7.05 6.40 7.59
N GLY A 68 7.17 5.17 8.07
CA GLY A 68 6.15 4.15 7.87
C GLY A 68 4.84 4.47 8.58
N SER A 69 4.91 4.97 9.83
CA SER A 69 3.71 5.37 10.58
C SER A 69 3.00 6.57 9.96
N ILE A 70 3.77 7.55 9.44
CA ILE A 70 3.20 8.70 8.74
C ILE A 70 2.53 8.23 7.44
N GLY A 71 3.22 7.39 6.66
CA GLY A 71 2.70 6.84 5.40
C GLY A 71 1.40 6.07 5.61
N SER A 72 1.37 5.12 6.55
CA SER A 72 0.18 4.32 6.83
C SER A 72 -0.99 5.16 7.35
N THR A 73 -0.72 6.14 8.22
CA THR A 73 -1.76 7.05 8.72
C THR A 73 -2.38 7.86 7.59
N LEU A 74 -1.55 8.42 6.69
CA LEU A 74 -2.04 9.15 5.53
C LEU A 74 -2.82 8.24 4.58
N GLY A 75 -2.35 7.01 4.35
CA GLY A 75 -3.04 6.01 3.51
C GLY A 75 -4.41 5.67 4.07
N ALA A 76 -4.49 5.42 5.38
CA ALA A 76 -5.74 5.16 6.09
C ALA A 76 -6.71 6.35 6.05
N ILE A 77 -6.21 7.59 6.20
CA ILE A 77 -7.05 8.80 6.06
C ILE A 77 -7.63 8.88 4.65
N VAL A 78 -6.82 8.67 3.62
CA VAL A 78 -7.27 8.71 2.23
C VAL A 78 -8.28 7.59 1.97
N GLY A 79 -7.98 6.36 2.40
CA GLY A 79 -8.89 5.23 2.33
C GLY A 79 -10.22 5.50 3.03
N TYR A 80 -10.20 6.12 4.21
CA TYR A 80 -11.40 6.54 4.94
C TYR A 80 -12.23 7.56 4.17
N TYR A 81 -11.60 8.58 3.57
CA TYR A 81 -12.34 9.57 2.77
C TYR A 81 -12.91 8.99 1.48
N ILE A 82 -12.17 8.08 0.82
CA ILE A 82 -12.66 7.34 -0.35
C ILE A 82 -13.85 6.48 0.06
N GLY A 83 -13.72 5.69 1.13
CA GLY A 83 -14.80 4.86 1.67
C GLY A 83 -15.99 5.67 2.16
N LYS A 84 -15.78 6.85 2.75
CA LYS A 84 -16.85 7.74 3.21
C LYS A 84 -17.62 8.36 2.04
N LYS A 85 -16.92 8.81 0.99
CA LYS A 85 -17.55 9.40 -0.20
C LYS A 85 -18.12 8.35 -1.15
N GLY A 86 -17.56 7.14 -1.19
CA GLY A 86 -18.01 6.06 -2.05
C GLY A 86 -19.05 5.16 -1.38
N GLY A 87 -18.84 4.77 -0.12
CA GLY A 87 -19.61 3.73 0.56
C GLY A 87 -21.11 4.02 0.64
N ARG A 88 -21.51 5.03 1.42
CA ARG A 88 -22.94 5.34 1.64
C ARG A 88 -23.70 5.70 0.36
N PRO A 89 -23.21 6.59 -0.53
CA PRO A 89 -23.96 6.92 -1.76
C PRO A 89 -23.94 5.81 -2.82
N ILE A 90 -23.01 4.85 -2.79
CA ILE A 90 -23.08 3.65 -3.63
C ILE A 90 -24.13 2.68 -3.07
N ILE A 91 -24.14 2.46 -1.74
CA ILE A 91 -25.13 1.61 -1.07
C ILE A 91 -26.56 2.13 -1.30
N ASP A 92 -26.77 3.44 -1.14
CA ASP A 92 -28.08 4.08 -1.36
C ASP A 92 -28.57 3.94 -2.83
N LYS A 93 -27.66 3.71 -3.79
CA LYS A 93 -27.99 3.47 -5.21
C LYS A 93 -28.23 2.00 -5.56
N ILE A 94 -27.71 1.06 -4.78
CA ILE A 94 -27.82 -0.38 -5.07
C ILE A 94 -29.15 -0.95 -4.55
N GLY A 95 -29.81 -0.25 -3.61
CA GLY A 95 -31.21 -0.51 -3.21
C GLY A 95 -31.42 -0.27 -1.71
N PRO A 96 -32.61 0.15 -1.27
CA PRO A 96 -32.92 0.24 0.15
C PRO A 96 -32.88 -1.17 0.75
N TYR A 97 -32.20 -1.31 1.89
CA TYR A 97 -32.46 -2.40 2.81
C TYR A 97 -33.88 -2.27 3.37
#